data_AF-A0A7W2D0J3-F1
#
_entry.id   AF-A0A7W2D0J3-F1
#
_cell.length_a   1.000
_cell.length_b   1.000
_cell.length_c   1.000
_cell.angle_alpha   90.00
_cell.angle_beta   90.00
_cell.angle_gamma   90.00
#
_symmetry.space_group_name_H-M   'P 1'
#
loop_
_entity.id
_entity.type
_entity.pdbx_description
1 polymer ?
#
loop_
_entity_poly.entity_id
_entity_poly.type
_entity_poly.pdbx_seq_one_letter_code
_entity_poly.pdbx_strand_id
1 'polypeptide(L)'
;MAFTRATGKHRRPSRITRRTASAARVAALTTTGVIAGFATPAQAADASVEQTGLTQAVTLGESIADKIDAQAAAQQQAAEEAAAKKKAAEEKRKAEAKAKREREAKERAAKERAAREAERKRLNSYVSPIAGSYVSTGYKAGGSLWSSGSHTGVDFHAASGTAVRAVGSGTVVTAGWGGSYGYEVVIKMNDGTYTQYGHLSSITVSVGQTVTPGQRIALSGATGNVTGAHLHFEVRTAEEYGSDIDPLTYLRSHGVKV
;
A
#
# COMPACT_ATOMS: atom_id res chain seq x y z
N MET A 1 44.02 43.82 3.35
CA MET A 1 44.74 42.68 3.94
C MET A 1 44.06 41.40 3.50
N ALA A 2 44.78 40.57 2.76
CA ALA A 2 44.34 39.29 2.25
C ALA A 2 44.52 38.20 3.31
N PHE A 3 43.55 37.29 3.44
CA PHE A 3 43.79 35.94 3.91
C PHE A 3 43.04 34.95 3.00
N THR A 4 43.82 34.39 2.08
CA THR A 4 43.53 33.17 1.33
C THR A 4 43.72 31.96 2.26
N ARG A 5 42.84 30.95 2.19
CA ARG A 5 43.25 29.55 2.37
C ARG A 5 42.28 28.55 1.77
N ALA A 6 42.86 27.42 1.40
CA ALA A 6 42.51 26.54 0.30
C ALA A 6 41.47 25.44 0.61
N THR A 7 40.99 24.90 -0.50
CA THR A 7 40.13 23.74 -0.74
C THR A 7 40.49 22.48 0.04
N GLY A 8 39.51 21.93 0.76
CA GLY A 8 39.52 20.55 1.27
C GLY A 8 38.58 19.66 0.45
N LYS A 9 39.13 18.91 -0.50
CA LYS A 9 38.45 17.77 -1.14
C LYS A 9 38.73 16.53 -0.31
N HIS A 10 37.73 15.97 0.39
CA HIS A 10 37.84 14.58 0.87
C HIS A 10 36.53 13.78 0.77
N ARG A 11 36.62 12.78 -0.12
CA ARG A 11 36.14 11.40 -0.09
C ARG A 11 34.65 11.12 0.14
N ARG A 12 33.98 10.84 -0.99
CA ARG A 12 32.82 9.95 -1.09
C ARG A 12 33.18 8.53 -0.64
N PRO A 13 32.40 7.86 0.20
CA PRO A 13 32.53 6.41 0.38
C PRO A 13 32.01 5.67 -0.84
N SER A 14 32.84 4.76 -1.35
CA SER A 14 32.58 3.87 -2.47
C SER A 14 31.69 2.68 -2.10
N ARG A 15 30.92 2.28 -3.10
CA ARG A 15 29.94 1.20 -3.23
C ARG A 15 30.38 -0.16 -2.65
N ILE A 16 29.51 -0.81 -1.87
CA ILE A 16 29.53 -2.28 -1.68
C ILE A 16 28.33 -2.86 -2.42
N THR A 17 28.54 -3.27 -3.67
CA THR A 17 27.62 -4.14 -4.41
C THR A 17 27.84 -5.59 -3.97
N ARG A 18 26.90 -6.16 -3.22
CA ARG A 18 26.82 -7.62 -3.08
C ARG A 18 26.27 -8.21 -4.37
N ARG A 19 27.15 -8.77 -5.20
CA ARG A 19 26.81 -9.73 -6.25
C ARG A 19 26.51 -11.06 -5.57
N THR A 20 25.25 -11.47 -5.52
CA THR A 20 24.90 -12.88 -5.29
C THR A 20 24.65 -13.54 -6.63
N ALA A 21 25.57 -14.41 -7.02
CA ALA A 21 25.42 -15.29 -8.16
C ALA A 21 24.32 -16.32 -7.85
N SER A 22 23.20 -16.27 -8.57
CA SER A 22 22.28 -17.41 -8.64
C SER A 22 22.79 -18.39 -9.67
N ALA A 23 23.42 -19.46 -9.18
CA ALA A 23 23.81 -20.60 -9.98
C ALA A 23 22.56 -21.30 -10.54
N ALA A 24 22.54 -21.49 -11.85
CA ALA A 24 21.62 -22.38 -12.55
C ALA A 24 21.81 -23.81 -12.02
N ARG A 25 20.74 -24.43 -11.54
CA ARG A 25 20.68 -25.88 -11.28
C ARG A 25 19.81 -26.51 -12.37
N VAL A 26 20.47 -27.05 -13.38
CA VAL A 26 19.90 -28.01 -14.33
C VAL A 26 19.80 -29.33 -13.59
N ALA A 27 18.58 -29.74 -13.24
CA ALA A 27 18.31 -31.08 -12.73
C ALA A 27 18.15 -32.03 -13.92
N ALA A 28 19.22 -32.75 -14.26
CA ALA A 28 19.14 -33.92 -15.13
C ALA A 28 18.63 -35.10 -14.29
N LEU A 29 17.37 -35.47 -14.47
CA LEU A 29 16.79 -36.70 -13.93
C LEU A 29 17.09 -37.83 -14.90
N THR A 30 18.13 -38.61 -14.58
CA THR A 30 18.38 -39.92 -15.16
C THR A 30 17.41 -40.92 -14.54
N THR A 31 16.36 -41.29 -15.27
CA THR A 31 15.56 -42.48 -14.95
C THR A 31 16.04 -43.62 -15.83
N THR A 32 16.99 -44.38 -15.32
CA THR A 32 17.27 -45.76 -15.72
C THR A 32 16.07 -46.62 -15.35
N GLY A 33 15.18 -46.83 -16.31
CA GLY A 33 14.03 -47.74 -16.20
C GLY A 33 14.38 -49.11 -16.75
N VAL A 34 14.37 -50.09 -15.86
CA VAL A 34 14.67 -51.52 -16.00
C VAL A 34 13.97 -52.17 -17.20
N ILE A 35 14.74 -52.82 -18.07
CA ILE A 35 14.25 -53.77 -19.07
C ILE A 35 13.88 -55.06 -18.31
N ALA A 36 12.60 -55.28 -18.10
CA ALA A 36 12.09 -56.56 -17.59
C ALA A 36 12.08 -57.58 -18.73
N GLY A 37 13.05 -58.49 -18.72
CA GLY A 37 13.06 -59.69 -19.55
C GLY A 37 12.04 -60.70 -19.01
N PHE A 38 11.11 -61.12 -19.87
CA PHE A 38 10.41 -62.38 -19.69
C PHE A 38 11.02 -63.40 -20.65
N ALA A 39 11.77 -64.33 -20.06
CA ALA A 39 12.23 -65.55 -20.70
C ALA A 39 11.04 -66.50 -20.85
N THR A 40 10.82 -67.01 -22.07
CA THR A 40 10.04 -68.22 -22.31
C THR A 40 10.99 -69.35 -22.75
N PRO A 41 10.76 -70.60 -22.32
CA PRO A 41 11.70 -71.68 -22.53
C PRO A 41 11.66 -72.19 -23.98
N ALA A 42 12.84 -72.49 -24.51
CA ALA A 42 13.00 -73.28 -25.72
C ALA A 42 12.70 -74.75 -25.40
N GLN A 43 11.63 -75.29 -26.00
CA GLN A 43 11.37 -76.71 -26.04
C GLN A 43 11.57 -77.18 -27.48
N ALA A 44 12.64 -77.95 -27.70
CA ALA A 44 12.87 -78.70 -28.92
C ALA A 44 12.24 -80.09 -28.78
N ALA A 45 11.44 -80.51 -29.75
CA ALA A 45 11.16 -81.92 -30.01
C ALA A 45 10.71 -82.12 -31.48
N ASP A 46 11.53 -82.91 -32.16
CA ASP A 46 11.35 -83.77 -33.33
C ASP A 46 10.51 -83.36 -34.56
N ALA A 47 11.16 -83.57 -35.71
CA ALA A 47 10.58 -83.56 -37.03
C ALA A 47 9.94 -84.91 -37.36
N SER A 48 8.69 -84.89 -37.81
CA SER A 48 8.15 -85.90 -38.72
C SER A 48 7.49 -85.18 -39.88
N VAL A 49 8.10 -85.33 -41.06
CA VAL A 49 7.64 -84.80 -42.34
C VAL A 49 6.43 -85.63 -42.78
N GLU A 50 5.25 -85.03 -42.76
CA GLU A 50 4.10 -85.48 -43.53
C GLU A 50 3.58 -84.30 -44.36
N GLN A 51 3.67 -84.55 -45.66
CA GLN A 51 3.39 -83.75 -46.82
C GLN A 51 1.90 -83.39 -46.90
N THR A 52 1.54 -82.14 -46.59
CA THR A 52 0.35 -81.39 -47.10
C THR A 52 0.24 -80.01 -46.41
N GLY A 53 1.21 -79.11 -46.61
CA GLY A 53 1.28 -77.86 -45.82
C GLY A 53 1.51 -76.55 -46.58
N LEU A 54 1.79 -76.59 -47.88
CA LEU A 54 2.19 -75.38 -48.63
C LEU A 54 1.06 -74.35 -48.81
N THR A 55 -0.20 -74.72 -48.57
CA THR A 55 -1.36 -73.80 -48.59
C THR A 55 -1.84 -73.35 -47.21
N GLN A 56 -1.45 -74.02 -46.10
CA GLN A 56 -1.77 -73.57 -44.73
C GLN A 56 -0.71 -72.62 -44.15
N ALA A 57 0.56 -72.80 -44.49
CA ALA A 57 1.63 -71.91 -43.98
C ALA A 57 1.55 -70.48 -44.55
N VAL A 58 1.06 -70.32 -45.78
CA VAL A 58 0.87 -69.00 -46.41
C VAL A 58 -0.34 -68.27 -45.83
N THR A 59 -1.41 -69.00 -45.47
CA THR A 59 -2.66 -68.42 -44.94
C THR A 59 -2.59 -68.06 -43.44
N LEU A 60 -1.72 -68.73 -42.64
CA LEU A 60 -1.45 -68.30 -41.25
C LEU A 60 -0.47 -67.11 -41.15
N GLY A 61 0.45 -66.96 -42.12
CA GLY A 61 1.39 -65.83 -42.18
C GLY A 61 0.71 -64.49 -42.48
N GLU A 62 -0.25 -64.47 -43.42
CA GLU A 62 -1.11 -63.30 -43.68
C GLU A 62 -1.94 -62.92 -42.45
N SER A 63 -2.53 -63.90 -41.74
CA SER A 63 -3.36 -63.65 -40.55
C SER A 63 -2.62 -63.05 -39.35
N ILE A 64 -1.32 -63.32 -39.18
CA ILE A 64 -0.50 -62.78 -38.08
C ILE A 64 0.03 -61.39 -38.43
N ALA A 65 0.44 -61.17 -39.69
CA ALA A 65 0.86 -59.86 -40.17
C ALA A 65 -0.28 -58.82 -40.03
N ASP A 66 -1.50 -59.17 -40.45
CA ASP A 66 -2.69 -58.32 -40.31
C ASP A 66 -2.99 -57.97 -38.85
N LYS A 67 -2.76 -58.89 -37.91
CA LYS A 67 -2.95 -58.67 -36.46
C LYS A 67 -1.90 -57.75 -35.86
N ILE A 68 -0.65 -57.83 -36.30
CA ILE A 68 0.43 -56.94 -35.85
C ILE A 68 0.17 -55.52 -36.35
N ASP A 69 -0.24 -55.36 -37.60
CA ASP A 69 -0.57 -54.06 -38.18
C ASP A 69 -1.81 -53.44 -37.52
N ALA A 70 -2.84 -54.25 -37.24
CA ALA A 70 -4.00 -53.81 -36.47
C ALA A 70 -3.63 -53.39 -35.04
N GLN A 71 -2.72 -54.11 -34.38
CA GLN A 71 -2.25 -53.76 -33.03
C GLN A 71 -1.38 -52.50 -33.03
N ALA A 72 -0.50 -52.32 -34.02
CA ALA A 72 0.32 -51.13 -34.20
C ALA A 72 -0.56 -49.89 -34.45
N ALA A 73 -1.58 -50.01 -35.30
CA ALA A 73 -2.56 -48.96 -35.54
C ALA A 73 -3.34 -48.60 -34.26
N ALA A 74 -3.77 -49.59 -33.48
CA ALA A 74 -4.47 -49.37 -32.21
C ALA A 74 -3.59 -48.68 -31.16
N GLN A 75 -2.30 -49.04 -31.06
CA GLN A 75 -1.37 -48.36 -30.15
C GLN A 75 -1.08 -46.93 -30.58
N GLN A 76 -0.98 -46.67 -31.88
CA GLN A 76 -0.76 -45.32 -32.41
C GLN A 76 -1.98 -44.41 -32.15
N GLN A 77 -3.20 -44.91 -32.38
CA GLN A 77 -4.44 -44.20 -32.04
C GLN A 77 -4.54 -43.91 -30.53
N ALA A 78 -4.22 -44.90 -29.69
CA ALA A 78 -4.22 -44.71 -28.23
C ALA A 78 -3.17 -43.68 -27.77
N ALA A 79 -2.00 -43.65 -28.41
CA ALA A 79 -0.95 -42.66 -28.14
C ALA A 79 -1.36 -41.25 -28.57
N GLU A 80 -2.01 -41.11 -29.73
CA GLU A 80 -2.53 -39.84 -30.23
C GLU A 80 -3.67 -39.30 -29.35
N GLU A 81 -4.60 -40.15 -28.92
CA GLU A 81 -5.65 -39.77 -27.96
C GLU A 81 -5.07 -39.36 -26.60
N ALA A 82 -4.07 -40.09 -26.10
CA ALA A 82 -3.41 -39.76 -24.85
C ALA A 82 -2.64 -38.43 -24.96
N ALA A 83 -2.01 -38.15 -26.09
CA ALA A 83 -1.35 -36.88 -26.37
C ALA A 83 -2.36 -35.72 -26.49
N ALA A 84 -3.51 -35.95 -27.15
CA ALA A 84 -4.59 -34.98 -27.25
C ALA A 84 -5.20 -34.67 -25.88
N LYS A 85 -5.48 -35.69 -25.06
CA LYS A 85 -5.97 -35.54 -23.68
C LYS A 85 -4.98 -34.77 -22.79
N LYS A 86 -3.67 -35.03 -22.93
CA LYS A 86 -2.62 -34.28 -22.22
C LYS A 86 -2.54 -32.82 -22.63
N LYS A 87 -2.60 -32.52 -23.95
CA LYS A 87 -2.63 -31.14 -24.45
C LYS A 87 -3.86 -30.39 -23.96
N ALA A 88 -5.04 -30.99 -24.03
CA ALA A 88 -6.29 -30.40 -23.53
C ALA A 88 -6.24 -30.14 -22.02
N ALA A 89 -5.67 -31.06 -21.23
CA ALA A 89 -5.49 -30.87 -19.79
C ALA A 89 -4.50 -29.74 -19.46
N GLU A 90 -3.40 -29.60 -20.21
CA GLU A 90 -2.43 -28.53 -20.03
C GLU A 90 -3.03 -27.16 -20.40
N GLU A 91 -3.77 -27.08 -21.51
CA GLU A 91 -4.48 -25.86 -21.91
C GLU A 91 -5.53 -25.45 -20.89
N LYS A 92 -6.31 -26.40 -20.37
CA LYS A 92 -7.26 -26.15 -19.27
C LYS A 92 -6.54 -25.62 -18.03
N ARG A 93 -5.42 -26.24 -17.62
CA ARG A 93 -4.63 -25.77 -16.47
C ARG A 93 -4.06 -24.37 -16.69
N LYS A 94 -3.60 -24.06 -17.90
CA LYS A 94 -3.11 -22.71 -18.27
C LYS A 94 -4.25 -21.68 -18.25
N ALA A 95 -5.42 -22.04 -18.76
CA ALA A 95 -6.60 -21.18 -18.74
C ALA A 95 -7.09 -20.90 -17.31
N GLU A 96 -7.16 -21.93 -16.46
CA GLU A 96 -7.52 -21.81 -15.04
C GLU A 96 -6.48 -20.97 -14.27
N ALA A 97 -5.19 -21.19 -14.51
CA ALA A 97 -4.13 -20.40 -13.90
C ALA A 97 -4.18 -18.92 -14.34
N LYS A 98 -4.48 -18.65 -15.62
CA LYS A 98 -4.68 -17.30 -16.14
C LYS A 98 -5.90 -16.64 -15.51
N ALA A 99 -7.04 -17.33 -15.47
CA ALA A 99 -8.27 -16.84 -14.85
C ALA A 99 -8.09 -16.55 -13.35
N LYS A 100 -7.37 -17.42 -12.63
CA LYS A 100 -7.03 -17.19 -11.21
C LYS A 100 -6.17 -15.94 -11.03
N ARG A 101 -5.10 -15.79 -11.83
CA ARG A 101 -4.22 -14.60 -11.78
C ARG A 101 -4.98 -13.32 -12.10
N GLU A 102 -5.87 -13.34 -13.09
CA GLU A 102 -6.71 -12.19 -13.43
C GLU A 102 -7.68 -11.84 -12.31
N ARG A 103 -8.28 -12.83 -11.65
CA ARG A 103 -9.15 -12.61 -10.49
C ARG A 103 -8.38 -12.01 -9.31
N GLU A 104 -7.21 -12.56 -8.97
CA GLU A 104 -6.34 -12.03 -7.91
C GLU A 104 -5.87 -10.60 -8.21
N ALA A 105 -5.51 -10.32 -9.46
CA ALA A 105 -5.12 -8.98 -9.90
C ALA A 105 -6.30 -7.98 -9.79
N LYS A 106 -7.52 -8.38 -10.19
CA LYS A 106 -8.73 -7.57 -10.04
C LYS A 106 -9.06 -7.31 -8.57
N GLU A 107 -8.97 -8.32 -7.72
CA GLU A 107 -9.22 -8.19 -6.28
C GLU A 107 -8.21 -7.24 -5.62
N ARG A 108 -6.91 -7.39 -5.93
CA ARG A 108 -5.87 -6.49 -5.43
C ARG A 108 -6.12 -5.05 -5.89
N ALA A 109 -6.43 -4.84 -7.16
CA ALA A 109 -6.74 -3.51 -7.69
C ALA A 109 -7.98 -2.91 -7.02
N ALA A 110 -9.02 -3.71 -6.72
CA ALA A 110 -10.20 -3.27 -6.00
C ALA A 110 -9.87 -2.86 -4.55
N LYS A 111 -9.08 -3.66 -3.83
CA LYS A 111 -8.61 -3.33 -2.47
C LYS A 111 -7.77 -2.04 -2.44
N GLU A 112 -6.86 -1.87 -3.40
CA GLU A 112 -6.05 -0.64 -3.51
C GLU A 112 -6.92 0.60 -3.80
N ARG A 113 -7.95 0.48 -4.66
CA ARG A 113 -8.90 1.56 -4.91
C ARG A 113 -9.70 1.92 -3.66
N ALA A 114 -10.22 0.92 -2.95
CA ALA A 114 -10.96 1.13 -1.70
C ALA A 114 -10.09 1.80 -0.63
N ALA A 115 -8.83 1.37 -0.48
CA ALA A 115 -7.89 1.99 0.46
C ALA A 115 -7.59 3.46 0.12
N ARG A 116 -7.39 3.78 -1.18
CA ARG A 116 -7.19 5.17 -1.63
C ARG A 116 -8.41 6.05 -1.40
N GLU A 117 -9.60 5.50 -1.59
CA GLU A 117 -10.84 6.22 -1.30
C GLU A 117 -11.02 6.47 0.20
N ALA A 118 -10.75 5.47 1.04
CA ALA A 118 -10.81 5.62 2.50
C ALA A 118 -9.81 6.69 2.98
N GLU A 119 -8.58 6.66 2.48
CA GLU A 119 -7.58 7.67 2.84
C GLU A 119 -7.97 9.07 2.35
N ARG A 120 -8.50 9.20 1.12
CA ARG A 120 -9.02 10.48 0.64
C ARG A 120 -10.14 11.03 1.52
N LYS A 121 -11.08 10.18 1.94
CA LYS A 121 -12.16 10.57 2.87
C LYS A 121 -11.60 11.03 4.21
N ARG A 122 -10.61 10.32 4.75
CA ARG A 122 -9.94 10.69 6.00
C ARG A 122 -9.22 12.04 5.88
N LEU A 123 -8.47 12.27 4.81
CA LEU A 123 -7.72 13.52 4.60
C LEU A 123 -8.63 14.74 4.37
N ASN A 124 -9.84 14.52 3.86
CA ASN A 124 -10.84 15.58 3.67
C ASN A 124 -11.75 15.78 4.90
N SER A 125 -11.59 14.98 5.96
CA SER A 125 -12.36 15.14 7.19
C SER A 125 -11.80 16.25 8.08
N TYR A 126 -12.65 16.76 8.98
CA TYR A 126 -12.25 17.72 10.00
C TYR A 126 -12.56 17.19 11.40
N VAL A 127 -11.84 17.69 12.39
CA VAL A 127 -11.97 17.30 13.80
C VAL A 127 -11.87 18.52 14.72
N SER A 128 -12.32 18.36 15.97
CA SER A 128 -12.11 19.37 17.01
C SER A 128 -10.62 19.53 17.33
N PRO A 129 -10.12 20.77 17.54
CA PRO A 129 -8.71 21.01 17.86
C PRO A 129 -8.30 20.43 19.22
N ILE A 130 -9.25 20.29 20.16
CA ILE A 130 -9.09 19.55 21.42
C ILE A 130 -10.24 18.54 21.56
N ALA A 131 -9.87 17.29 21.76
CA ALA A 131 -10.83 16.20 21.94
C ALA A 131 -11.54 16.32 23.29
N GLY A 132 -12.88 16.29 23.29
CA GLY A 132 -13.69 16.30 24.52
C GLY A 132 -13.72 17.64 25.28
N SER A 133 -13.23 18.72 24.68
CA SER A 133 -13.32 20.07 25.25
C SER A 133 -14.66 20.74 24.91
N TYR A 134 -14.94 21.83 25.61
CA TYR A 134 -15.99 22.79 25.29
C TYR A 134 -15.38 24.19 25.07
N VAL A 135 -16.18 25.10 24.50
CA VAL A 135 -15.82 26.51 24.29
C VAL A 135 -16.04 27.27 25.60
N SER A 136 -14.98 27.83 26.18
CA SER A 136 -15.05 28.67 27.39
C SER A 136 -15.33 30.14 27.05
N THR A 137 -14.77 30.63 25.94
CA THR A 137 -14.95 32.02 25.49
C THR A 137 -15.34 32.02 24.01
N GLY A 138 -16.44 32.70 23.68
CA GLY A 138 -16.94 32.79 22.31
C GLY A 138 -16.21 33.81 21.45
N TYR A 139 -16.38 33.67 20.14
CA TYR A 139 -15.93 34.62 19.13
C TYR A 139 -16.68 35.94 19.27
N LYS A 140 -15.96 37.05 19.10
CA LYS A 140 -16.43 38.43 19.32
C LYS A 140 -16.96 38.70 20.73
N ALA A 141 -16.58 37.90 21.73
CA ALA A 141 -16.74 38.32 23.12
C ALA A 141 -16.06 39.68 23.32
N GLY A 142 -16.81 40.67 23.82
CA GLY A 142 -16.33 42.05 23.95
C GLY A 142 -15.76 42.34 25.34
N GLY A 143 -14.85 43.32 25.43
CA GLY A 143 -14.30 43.76 26.72
C GLY A 143 -12.90 44.38 26.61
N SER A 144 -12.42 44.95 27.72
CA SER A 144 -11.10 45.59 27.80
C SER A 144 -9.91 44.62 27.82
N LEU A 145 -10.17 43.31 27.87
CA LEU A 145 -9.14 42.27 27.86
C LEU A 145 -8.49 42.08 26.49
N TRP A 146 -9.13 42.53 25.40
CA TRP A 146 -8.63 42.37 24.04
C TRP A 146 -8.22 43.72 23.45
N SER A 147 -7.01 43.81 22.88
CA SER A 147 -6.49 45.06 22.31
C SER A 147 -7.32 45.58 21.13
N SER A 148 -8.04 44.72 20.42
CA SER A 148 -9.01 45.07 19.36
C SER A 148 -10.40 45.46 19.90
N GLY A 149 -10.65 45.27 21.20
CA GLY A 149 -11.97 45.41 21.82
C GLY A 149 -12.86 44.17 21.72
N SER A 150 -12.45 43.13 20.98
CA SER A 150 -13.20 41.87 20.87
C SER A 150 -12.31 40.66 20.65
N HIS A 151 -12.77 39.50 21.14
CA HIS A 151 -12.10 38.23 20.94
C HIS A 151 -12.12 37.77 19.46
N THR A 152 -10.95 37.61 18.86
CA THR A 152 -10.74 37.27 17.44
C THR A 152 -10.84 35.77 17.12
N GLY A 153 -10.99 34.94 18.16
CA GLY A 153 -11.12 33.49 18.03
C GLY A 153 -12.13 32.91 19.01
N VAL A 154 -11.96 31.63 19.30
CA VAL A 154 -12.64 30.95 20.41
C VAL A 154 -11.63 30.33 21.33
N ASP A 155 -11.98 30.27 22.62
CA ASP A 155 -11.14 29.60 23.61
C ASP A 155 -11.76 28.25 23.93
N PHE A 156 -10.95 27.20 23.81
CA PHE A 156 -11.28 25.87 24.29
C PHE A 156 -10.69 25.66 25.68
N HIS A 157 -11.53 25.15 26.59
CA HIS A 157 -11.07 24.80 27.93
C HIS A 157 -10.03 23.67 27.89
N ALA A 158 -8.81 23.96 28.33
CA ALA A 158 -7.73 22.97 28.33
C ALA A 158 -6.68 23.27 29.40
N ALA A 159 -6.37 22.26 30.22
CA ALA A 159 -5.20 22.34 31.10
C ALA A 159 -3.91 22.40 30.26
N SER A 160 -2.86 23.03 30.78
CA SER A 160 -1.54 23.01 30.16
C SER A 160 -1.08 21.57 29.90
N GLY A 161 -0.51 21.32 28.73
CA GLY A 161 -0.07 19.99 28.33
C GLY A 161 -1.15 19.16 27.60
N THR A 162 -2.37 19.67 27.42
CA THR A 162 -3.41 18.97 26.66
C THR A 162 -3.02 18.92 25.18
N ALA A 163 -3.22 17.78 24.52
CA ALA A 163 -2.86 17.62 23.12
C ALA A 163 -3.73 18.49 22.19
N VAL A 164 -3.07 19.37 21.43
CA VAL A 164 -3.68 20.21 20.39
C VAL A 164 -3.50 19.56 19.03
N ARG A 165 -4.58 19.48 18.25
CA ARG A 165 -4.63 18.76 16.98
C ARG A 165 -4.95 19.70 15.83
N ALA A 166 -4.37 19.42 14.65
CA ALA A 166 -4.78 20.06 13.42
C ALA A 166 -6.24 19.72 13.11
N VAL A 167 -7.07 20.73 12.89
CA VAL A 167 -8.50 20.53 12.62
C VAL A 167 -8.77 19.87 11.29
N GLY A 168 -7.84 19.98 10.33
CA GLY A 168 -7.94 19.42 8.99
C GLY A 168 -6.57 19.23 8.33
N SER A 169 -6.55 18.88 7.04
CA SER A 169 -5.31 18.80 6.25
C SER A 169 -4.81 20.19 5.84
N GLY A 170 -3.51 20.40 5.93
CA GLY A 170 -2.89 21.66 5.52
C GLY A 170 -1.38 21.66 5.66
N THR A 171 -0.78 22.82 5.47
CA THR A 171 0.67 23.06 5.60
C THR A 171 0.93 24.10 6.68
N VAL A 172 1.84 23.79 7.59
CA VAL A 172 2.26 24.72 8.65
C VAL A 172 3.00 25.90 8.01
N VAL A 173 2.50 27.11 8.21
CA VAL A 173 3.11 28.36 7.73
C VAL A 173 3.82 29.12 8.85
N THR A 174 3.36 28.97 10.09
CA THR A 174 4.00 29.53 11.29
C THR A 174 4.11 28.48 12.38
N ALA A 175 5.26 28.43 13.05
CA ALA A 175 5.50 27.59 14.24
C ALA A 175 6.57 28.26 15.11
N GLY A 176 6.14 28.98 16.15
CA GLY A 176 7.07 29.79 16.96
C GLY A 176 6.36 30.77 17.88
N TRP A 177 7.07 31.82 18.29
CA TRP A 177 6.53 32.87 19.15
C TRP A 177 5.79 33.94 18.34
N GLY A 178 4.50 34.15 18.63
CA GLY A 178 3.56 35.04 17.94
C GLY A 178 3.15 36.29 18.76
N GLY A 179 3.99 36.74 19.68
CA GLY A 179 3.69 37.93 20.50
C GLY A 179 2.61 37.65 21.54
N SER A 180 1.48 38.34 21.46
CA SER A 180 0.37 38.17 22.42
C SER A 180 -0.22 36.75 22.40
N TYR A 181 -0.13 36.05 21.26
CA TYR A 181 -0.52 34.63 21.17
C TYR A 181 0.45 33.68 21.89
N GLY A 182 1.61 34.15 22.35
CA GLY A 182 2.64 33.28 22.93
C GLY A 182 3.22 32.32 21.90
N TYR A 183 3.48 31.06 22.27
CA TYR A 183 3.78 30.07 21.25
C TYR A 183 2.53 29.74 20.45
N GLU A 184 2.68 29.75 19.13
CA GLU A 184 1.60 29.52 18.19
C GLU A 184 2.00 28.59 17.04
N VAL A 185 0.97 28.01 16.43
CA VAL A 185 1.05 27.35 15.13
C VAL A 185 -0.01 27.97 14.23
N VAL A 186 0.35 28.27 12.99
CA VAL A 186 -0.62 28.65 11.93
C VAL A 186 -0.50 27.64 10.80
N ILE A 187 -1.65 27.11 10.37
CA ILE A 187 -1.75 26.14 9.28
C ILE A 187 -2.57 26.75 8.16
N LYS A 188 -1.99 26.79 6.95
CA LYS A 188 -2.73 27.04 5.72
C LYS A 188 -3.45 25.76 5.32
N MET A 189 -4.77 25.81 5.36
CA MET A 189 -5.66 24.69 5.09
C MET A 189 -5.82 24.47 3.59
N ASN A 190 -6.19 23.26 3.20
CA ASN A 190 -6.39 22.91 1.78
C ASN A 190 -7.60 23.64 1.14
N ASP A 191 -8.54 24.14 1.95
CA ASP A 191 -9.68 24.95 1.50
C ASP A 191 -9.31 26.44 1.27
N GLY A 192 -8.05 26.82 1.53
CA GLY A 192 -7.53 28.17 1.37
C GLY A 192 -7.60 29.05 2.62
N THR A 193 -8.26 28.59 3.70
CA THR A 193 -8.29 29.29 4.99
C THR A 193 -7.01 29.07 5.78
N TYR A 194 -6.87 29.83 6.88
CA TYR A 194 -5.77 29.68 7.83
C TYR A 194 -6.36 29.37 9.21
N THR A 195 -5.77 28.41 9.91
CA THR A 195 -6.14 28.09 11.29
C THR A 195 -4.98 28.39 12.22
N GLN A 196 -5.24 29.17 13.28
CA GLN A 196 -4.24 29.54 14.28
C GLN A 196 -4.54 28.85 15.61
N TYR A 197 -3.49 28.39 16.27
CA TYR A 197 -3.51 27.71 17.56
C TYR A 197 -2.56 28.48 18.49
N GLY A 198 -3.11 29.23 19.43
CA GLY A 198 -2.36 30.10 20.34
C GLY A 198 -2.16 29.52 21.74
N HIS A 199 -1.36 30.23 22.52
CA HIS A 199 -1.05 30.02 23.93
C HIS A 199 -0.45 28.65 24.25
N LEU A 200 0.31 28.09 23.31
CA LEU A 200 0.85 26.73 23.41
C LEU A 200 1.97 26.63 24.46
N SER A 201 2.10 25.49 25.12
CA SER A 201 3.24 25.21 26.00
C SER A 201 4.43 24.62 25.26
N SER A 202 4.18 23.91 24.15
CA SER A 202 5.20 23.32 23.29
C SER A 202 4.64 23.06 21.89
N ILE A 203 5.52 23.10 20.89
CA ILE A 203 5.20 22.87 19.49
C ILE A 203 5.91 21.59 19.03
N THR A 204 5.21 20.72 18.29
CA THR A 204 5.73 19.44 17.79
C THR A 204 5.84 19.37 16.27
N VAL A 205 5.65 20.49 15.57
CA VAL A 205 5.70 20.62 14.12
C VAL A 205 6.58 21.79 13.69
N SER A 206 7.01 21.78 12.44
CA SER A 206 7.86 22.83 11.86
C SER A 206 7.20 23.48 10.63
N VAL A 207 7.59 24.72 10.34
CA VAL A 207 7.17 25.41 9.10
C VAL A 207 7.48 24.56 7.87
N GLY A 208 6.55 24.51 6.93
CA GLY A 208 6.61 23.69 5.70
C GLY A 208 6.13 22.25 5.88
N GLN A 209 5.87 21.79 7.10
CA GLN A 209 5.35 20.45 7.35
C GLN A 209 3.88 20.35 6.94
N THR A 210 3.53 19.32 6.17
CA THR A 210 2.13 18.93 5.94
C THR A 210 1.58 18.20 7.15
N VAL A 211 0.36 18.56 7.55
CA VAL A 211 -0.38 17.95 8.65
C VAL A 211 -1.68 17.35 8.15
N THR A 212 -2.19 16.37 8.88
CA THR A 212 -3.45 15.67 8.58
C THR A 212 -4.47 15.87 9.70
N PRO A 213 -5.77 15.67 9.46
CA PRO A 213 -6.81 15.91 10.46
C PRO A 213 -6.58 15.06 11.70
N GLY A 214 -6.60 15.68 12.88
CA GLY A 214 -6.39 15.01 14.16
C GLY A 214 -4.93 14.74 14.51
N GLN A 215 -3.98 15.07 13.64
CA GLN A 215 -2.56 15.00 13.96
C GLN A 215 -2.24 15.98 15.09
N ARG A 216 -1.54 15.51 16.13
CA ARG A 216 -1.04 16.39 17.20
C ARG A 216 0.01 17.34 16.63
N ILE A 217 -0.18 18.62 16.86
CA ILE A 217 0.72 19.69 16.39
C ILE A 217 1.43 20.41 17.54
N ALA A 218 0.84 20.37 18.74
CA ALA A 218 1.33 21.09 19.90
C ALA A 218 0.68 20.57 21.20
N LEU A 219 1.08 21.16 22.31
CA LEU A 219 0.39 21.06 23.60
C LEU A 219 -0.15 22.43 24.01
N SER A 220 -1.36 22.48 24.57
CA SER A 220 -1.95 23.72 25.11
C SER A 220 -1.12 24.23 26.29
N GLY A 221 -1.28 25.51 26.62
CA GLY A 221 -0.49 26.14 27.66
C GLY A 221 -1.12 27.44 28.14
N ALA A 222 -0.25 28.31 28.65
CA ALA A 222 -0.62 29.62 29.15
C ALA A 222 0.48 30.66 28.80
N THR A 223 1.04 30.58 27.59
CA THR A 223 2.07 31.54 27.14
C THR A 223 1.44 32.73 26.43
N GLY A 224 2.10 33.89 26.47
CA GLY A 224 1.59 35.11 25.85
C GLY A 224 0.69 35.89 26.81
N ASN A 225 -0.27 36.63 26.25
CA ASN A 225 -1.20 37.43 27.03
C ASN A 225 -2.44 36.61 27.40
N VAL A 226 -2.41 35.93 28.55
CA VAL A 226 -3.49 35.06 29.02
C VAL A 226 -3.71 35.19 30.52
N THR A 227 -4.92 34.85 30.97
CA THR A 227 -5.28 34.79 32.40
C THR A 227 -5.14 33.39 32.99
N GLY A 228 -5.08 32.35 32.16
CA GLY A 228 -4.99 30.96 32.57
C GLY A 228 -4.82 30.02 31.38
N ALA A 229 -4.60 28.75 31.65
CA ALA A 229 -4.38 27.76 30.59
C ALA A 229 -5.65 27.50 29.78
N HIS A 230 -5.52 27.58 28.45
CA HIS A 230 -6.56 27.27 27.48
C HIS A 230 -5.92 27.07 26.10
N LEU A 231 -6.73 26.73 25.08
CA LEU A 231 -6.33 26.88 23.68
C LEU A 231 -7.13 28.01 23.06
N HIS A 232 -6.43 29.03 22.57
CA HIS A 232 -7.02 30.01 21.68
C HIS A 232 -6.97 29.49 20.24
N PHE A 233 -8.11 29.49 19.55
CA PHE A 233 -8.26 28.97 18.20
C PHE A 233 -8.93 30.01 17.30
N GLU A 234 -8.26 30.38 16.21
CA GLU A 234 -8.81 31.27 15.19
C GLU A 234 -8.91 30.57 13.84
N VAL A 235 -9.85 31.06 13.03
CA VAL A 235 -9.92 30.78 11.60
C VAL A 235 -9.88 32.10 10.87
N ARG A 236 -9.06 32.19 9.82
CA ARG A 236 -8.84 33.40 9.04
C ARG A 236 -8.97 33.13 7.55
N THR A 237 -9.41 34.14 6.82
CA THR A 237 -9.50 34.11 5.35
C THR A 237 -8.18 34.46 4.67
N ALA A 238 -7.28 35.14 5.37
CA ALA A 238 -5.92 35.44 4.96
C ALA A 238 -4.96 35.14 6.12
N GLU A 239 -3.65 35.24 5.90
CA GLU A 239 -2.67 34.96 6.95
C GLU A 239 -2.66 36.09 8.01
N GLU A 240 -2.98 37.30 7.55
CA GLU A 240 -2.92 38.55 8.28
C GLU A 240 -3.99 38.64 9.38
N TYR A 241 -3.61 39.32 10.47
CA TYR A 241 -4.51 39.67 11.56
C TYR A 241 -5.68 40.54 11.07
N GLY A 242 -6.88 40.32 11.63
CA GLY A 242 -8.11 41.03 11.28
C GLY A 242 -8.88 40.44 10.09
N SER A 243 -8.40 39.32 9.53
CA SER A 243 -9.12 38.53 8.53
C SER A 243 -9.89 37.35 9.15
N ASP A 244 -10.11 37.41 10.46
CA ASP A 244 -10.80 36.40 11.27
C ASP A 244 -12.27 36.22 10.89
N ILE A 245 -12.73 34.98 10.96
CA ILE A 245 -14.11 34.56 10.77
C ILE A 245 -14.52 33.67 11.93
N ASP A 246 -15.83 33.51 12.16
CA ASP A 246 -16.36 32.68 13.25
C ASP A 246 -15.82 31.23 13.17
N PRO A 247 -14.94 30.82 14.12
CA PRO A 247 -14.34 29.48 14.11
C PRO A 247 -15.36 28.36 14.30
N LEU A 248 -16.44 28.59 15.05
CA LEU A 248 -17.45 27.56 15.31
C LEU A 248 -18.32 27.32 14.08
N THR A 249 -18.67 28.39 13.38
CA THR A 249 -19.38 28.28 12.10
C THR A 249 -18.51 27.55 11.07
N TYR A 250 -17.21 27.84 11.01
CA TYR A 250 -16.26 27.12 10.15
C TYR A 250 -16.14 25.63 10.49
N LEU A 251 -16.01 25.28 11.78
CA LEU A 251 -15.91 23.89 12.21
C LEU A 251 -17.21 23.12 11.91
N ARG A 252 -18.37 23.74 12.15
CA ARG A 252 -19.69 23.12 11.89
C ARG A 252 -19.97 22.93 10.41
N SER A 253 -19.54 23.86 9.55
CA SER A 253 -19.69 23.69 8.09
C SER A 253 -18.88 22.51 7.55
N HIS A 254 -17.82 22.12 8.25
CA HIS A 254 -17.02 20.91 7.97
C HIS A 254 -17.49 19.66 8.75
N GLY A 255 -18.67 19.72 9.38
CA GLY A 255 -19.29 18.58 10.07
C GLY A 255 -18.73 18.28 11.47
N VAL A 256 -17.92 19.18 12.04
CA VAL A 256 -17.39 19.03 13.40
C VAL A 256 -18.45 19.47 14.42
N LYS A 257 -18.65 18.67 15.45
CA LYS A 257 -19.52 19.00 16.59
C LYS A 257 -18.67 19.68 17.68
N VAL A 258 -18.99 20.94 17.96
CA VAL A 258 -18.35 21.82 18.96
C VAL A 258 -19.38 22.67 19.68
#